data_AF-A0A7X7SM60-F1
#
_entry.id   AF-A0A7X7SM60-F1
#
_cell.length_a   1.000
_cell.length_b   1.000
_cell.length_c   1.000
_cell.angle_alpha   90.00
_cell.angle_beta   90.00
_cell.angle_gamma   90.00
#
_symmetry.space_group_name_H-M   'P 1'
#
loop_
_entity.id
_entity.type
_entity.pdbx_description
1 polymer ?
#
loop_
_entity_poly.entity_id
_entity_poly.type
_entity_poly.pdbx_seq_one_letter_code
_entity_poly.pdbx_strand_id
1 'polypeptide(L)'
;VLGSAQTEVSVVVIERGPASIESQFEAALAVPEVLVAVRDAAAEGVDALIIDCMDDPGVGAARELVSIPVLGPAQTAMHLACLLARRFSIVAPEASAAAITAFEEQARHYGLREQLASVRGVDMPVLELRRDGERLAASLLAQSLLAVEQDRAQAIVFGCMAMFGAAAAVQDGLRKAGHPGIPVIDPLPVALRFAEALIDLDLAHSKQSYPTPPAKPVFGYVAFA
;
A
#
# COMPACT_ATOMS: atom_id res chain seq x y z
N VAL A 1 3.13 8.99 16.06
CA VAL A 1 3.50 9.97 15.03
C VAL A 1 4.10 9.20 13.88
N LEU A 2 3.43 9.18 12.74
CA LEU A 2 3.98 8.64 11.50
C LEU A 2 4.86 9.75 10.94
N GLY A 3 6.18 9.58 10.94
CA GLY A 3 7.11 10.55 10.34
C GLY A 3 8.26 10.99 11.25
N SER A 4 9.16 11.79 10.69
CA SER A 4 10.22 12.49 11.40
C SER A 4 9.65 13.65 12.23
N ALA A 5 10.45 14.25 13.11
CA ALA A 5 10.01 15.40 13.89
C ALA A 5 9.68 16.64 13.03
N GLN A 6 10.11 16.66 11.77
CA GLN A 6 9.91 17.75 10.82
C GLN A 6 8.77 17.48 9.82
N THR A 7 8.14 16.31 9.90
CA THR A 7 7.14 15.87 8.92
C THR A 7 5.74 16.14 9.45
N GLU A 8 5.01 17.01 8.77
CA GLU A 8 3.58 17.18 8.98
C GLU A 8 2.80 16.22 8.08
N VAL A 9 1.81 15.53 8.64
CA VAL A 9 0.96 14.56 7.92
C VAL A 9 -0.49 15.02 8.01
N SER A 10 -1.07 15.34 6.86
CA SER A 10 -2.51 15.54 6.69
C SER A 10 -3.12 14.30 6.01
N VAL A 11 -4.42 14.08 6.25
CA VAL A 11 -5.16 12.95 5.67
C VAL A 11 -6.42 13.50 5.01
N VAL A 12 -6.62 13.12 3.75
CA VAL A 12 -7.82 13.45 2.97
C VAL A 12 -8.56 12.15 2.66
N VAL A 13 -9.88 12.16 2.89
CA VAL A 13 -10.76 11.04 2.57
C VAL A 13 -11.65 11.46 1.40
N ILE A 14 -11.77 10.62 0.38
CA ILE A 14 -12.67 10.88 -0.74
C ILE A 14 -14.13 10.82 -0.28
N GLU A 15 -14.95 11.77 -0.73
CA GLU A 15 -16.37 11.84 -0.35
C GLU A 15 -17.26 10.95 -1.22
N ARG A 16 -16.81 10.63 -2.43
CA ARG A 16 -17.51 9.75 -3.38
C ARG A 16 -16.61 8.57 -3.72
N GLY A 17 -17.21 7.40 -3.81
CA GLY A 17 -16.49 6.14 -4.03
C GLY A 17 -17.05 5.03 -3.16
N PRO A 18 -16.42 3.85 -3.20
CA PRO A 18 -16.81 2.72 -2.37
C PRO A 18 -16.39 2.92 -0.90
N ALA A 19 -17.08 2.29 0.04
CA ALA A 19 -16.76 2.36 1.47
C ALA A 19 -15.47 1.58 1.84
N SER A 20 -15.14 0.57 1.05
CA SER A 20 -13.91 -0.23 1.07
C SER A 20 -13.54 -0.60 -0.36
N ILE A 21 -12.26 -0.85 -0.62
CA ILE A 21 -11.80 -1.42 -1.89
C ILE A 21 -11.48 -2.89 -1.63
N GLU A 22 -12.33 -3.78 -2.13
CA GLU A 22 -12.21 -5.24 -2.01
C GLU A 22 -12.30 -5.91 -3.41
N SER A 23 -12.35 -5.10 -4.47
CA SER A 23 -12.43 -5.53 -5.86
C SER A 23 -11.87 -4.50 -6.84
N GLN A 24 -11.50 -4.96 -8.04
CA GLN A 24 -11.03 -4.09 -9.13
C GLN A 24 -12.09 -3.07 -9.58
N PHE A 25 -13.38 -3.42 -9.47
CA PHE A 25 -14.48 -2.51 -9.76
C PHE A 25 -14.50 -1.32 -8.79
N GLU A 26 -14.37 -1.59 -7.51
CA GLU A 26 -14.32 -0.57 -6.46
C GLU A 26 -13.06 0.29 -6.56
N ALA A 27 -11.90 -0.32 -6.83
CA ALA A 27 -10.66 0.40 -7.08
C ALA A 27 -10.84 1.40 -8.23
N ALA A 28 -11.45 0.98 -9.34
CA ALA A 28 -11.72 1.85 -10.49
C ALA A 28 -12.69 2.99 -10.16
N LEU A 29 -13.72 2.74 -9.35
CA LEU A 29 -14.66 3.79 -8.91
C LEU A 29 -14.01 4.85 -8.03
N ALA A 30 -12.98 4.49 -7.26
CA ALA A 30 -12.27 5.42 -6.38
C ALA A 30 -11.33 6.37 -7.14
N VAL A 31 -10.75 5.94 -8.27
CA VAL A 31 -9.68 6.67 -8.98
C VAL A 31 -10.02 8.13 -9.29
N PRO A 32 -11.19 8.50 -9.85
CA PRO A 32 -11.45 9.89 -10.19
C PRO A 32 -11.37 10.84 -8.99
N GLU A 33 -11.93 10.44 -7.85
CA GLU A 33 -11.96 11.27 -6.64
C GLU A 33 -10.59 11.30 -5.95
N VAL A 34 -9.83 10.18 -6.01
CA VAL A 34 -8.43 10.16 -5.60
C VAL A 34 -7.62 11.18 -6.40
N LEU A 35 -7.81 11.26 -7.73
CA LEU A 35 -7.09 12.23 -8.56
C LEU A 35 -7.50 13.68 -8.26
N VAL A 36 -8.75 13.93 -7.86
CA VAL A 36 -9.19 15.26 -7.41
C VAL A 36 -8.45 15.65 -6.14
N ALA A 37 -8.42 14.75 -5.15
CA ALA A 37 -7.70 14.97 -3.90
C ALA A 37 -6.19 15.18 -4.12
N VAL A 38 -5.58 14.42 -5.03
CA VAL A 38 -4.17 14.59 -5.43
C VAL A 38 -3.91 15.99 -6.01
N ARG A 39 -4.76 16.45 -6.93
CA ARG A 39 -4.66 17.79 -7.52
C ARG A 39 -4.76 18.87 -6.44
N ASP A 40 -5.75 18.75 -5.56
CA ASP A 40 -6.05 19.76 -4.54
C ASP A 40 -4.92 19.84 -3.51
N ALA A 41 -4.48 18.71 -2.97
CA ALA A 41 -3.35 18.66 -2.05
C ALA A 41 -2.05 19.21 -2.68
N ALA A 42 -1.78 18.90 -3.95
CA ALA A 42 -0.62 19.47 -4.65
C ALA A 42 -0.74 20.99 -4.84
N ALA A 43 -1.96 21.52 -5.08
CA ALA A 43 -2.20 22.96 -5.15
C ALA A 43 -2.08 23.66 -3.78
N GLU A 44 -2.34 22.95 -2.69
CA GLU A 44 -2.09 23.40 -1.31
C GLU A 44 -0.60 23.40 -0.93
N GLY A 45 0.27 22.82 -1.77
CA GLY A 45 1.71 22.89 -1.62
C GLY A 45 2.32 21.77 -0.77
N VAL A 46 1.70 20.60 -0.70
CA VAL A 46 2.31 19.42 -0.05
C VAL A 46 3.55 18.94 -0.81
N ASP A 47 4.53 18.41 -0.09
CA ASP A 47 5.81 17.97 -0.67
C ASP A 47 5.77 16.56 -1.27
N ALA A 48 4.85 15.70 -0.83
CA ALA A 48 4.65 14.35 -1.34
C ALA A 48 3.23 13.84 -1.04
N LEU A 49 2.83 12.77 -1.75
CA LEU A 49 1.52 12.15 -1.65
C LEU A 49 1.64 10.65 -1.45
N ILE A 50 0.77 10.09 -0.62
CA ILE A 50 0.61 8.65 -0.42
C ILE A 50 -0.85 8.30 -0.72
N ILE A 51 -1.08 7.40 -1.68
CA ILE A 51 -2.42 6.86 -1.93
C ILE A 51 -2.62 5.69 -0.97
N ASP A 52 -3.25 5.94 0.18
CA ASP A 52 -3.31 5.01 1.34
C ASP A 52 -4.23 3.78 1.11
N CYS A 53 -3.87 2.93 0.16
CA CYS A 53 -4.55 1.68 -0.16
C CYS A 53 -3.57 0.68 -0.77
N MET A 54 -3.68 -0.60 -0.39
CA MET A 54 -2.81 -1.66 -0.92
C MET A 54 -3.12 -2.05 -2.38
N ASP A 55 -4.20 -1.54 -2.97
CA ASP A 55 -4.45 -1.69 -4.42
C ASP A 55 -3.73 -0.61 -5.26
N ASP A 56 -3.10 0.38 -4.61
CA ASP A 56 -2.43 1.52 -5.24
C ASP A 56 -3.28 2.23 -6.33
N PRO A 57 -4.58 2.51 -6.09
CA PRO A 57 -5.50 2.98 -7.12
C PRO A 57 -5.08 4.34 -7.68
N GLY A 58 -4.84 4.41 -8.99
CA GLY A 58 -4.52 5.67 -9.67
C GLY A 58 -3.12 6.22 -9.39
N VAL A 59 -2.21 5.48 -8.73
CA VAL A 59 -0.83 5.95 -8.46
C VAL A 59 -0.13 6.41 -9.74
N GLY A 60 -0.21 5.63 -10.83
CA GLY A 60 0.39 6.01 -12.11
C GLY A 60 -0.18 7.31 -12.68
N ALA A 61 -1.51 7.46 -12.68
CA ALA A 61 -2.19 8.66 -13.16
C ALA A 61 -1.87 9.89 -12.29
N ALA A 62 -1.76 9.71 -10.97
CA ALA A 62 -1.36 10.77 -10.04
C ALA A 62 0.07 11.27 -10.34
N ARG A 63 1.00 10.38 -10.68
CA ARG A 63 2.38 10.75 -11.09
C ARG A 63 2.43 11.55 -12.39
N GLU A 64 1.51 11.31 -13.32
CA GLU A 64 1.36 12.14 -14.52
C GLU A 64 0.83 13.54 -14.15
N LEU A 65 -0.17 13.58 -13.26
CA LEU A 65 -0.91 14.78 -12.86
C LEU A 65 -0.06 15.80 -12.09
N VAL A 66 0.85 15.37 -11.21
CA VAL A 66 1.63 16.28 -10.34
C VAL A 66 3.14 16.06 -10.48
N SER A 67 3.95 17.03 -10.07
CA SER A 67 5.43 16.95 -10.14
C SER A 67 6.11 16.50 -8.85
N ILE A 68 5.36 16.36 -7.75
CA ILE A 68 5.86 15.87 -6.46
C ILE A 68 5.84 14.32 -6.40
N PRO A 69 6.60 13.70 -5.49
CA PRO A 69 6.55 12.26 -5.26
C PRO A 69 5.14 11.77 -4.90
N VAL A 70 4.63 10.80 -5.68
CA VAL A 70 3.43 10.02 -5.34
C VAL A 70 3.78 8.55 -5.09
N LEU A 71 3.43 8.04 -3.92
CA LEU A 71 3.77 6.70 -3.46
C LEU A 71 2.52 5.84 -3.28
N GLY A 72 2.65 4.58 -3.69
CA GLY A 72 1.72 3.51 -3.38
C GLY A 72 2.29 2.64 -2.25
N PRO A 73 1.55 2.40 -1.15
CA PRO A 73 1.97 1.51 -0.07
C PRO A 73 2.32 0.10 -0.57
N ALA A 74 1.59 -0.41 -1.57
CA ALA A 74 1.85 -1.76 -2.07
C ALA A 74 3.19 -1.82 -2.81
N GLN A 75 3.41 -0.91 -3.77
CA GLN A 75 4.66 -0.82 -4.50
C GLN A 75 5.86 -0.67 -3.53
N THR A 76 5.77 0.28 -2.60
CA THR A 76 6.86 0.57 -1.67
C THR A 76 7.16 -0.58 -0.72
N ALA A 77 6.13 -1.19 -0.12
CA ALA A 77 6.29 -2.32 0.79
C ALA A 77 6.86 -3.56 0.08
N MET A 78 6.39 -3.89 -1.12
CA MET A 78 6.89 -5.03 -1.88
C MET A 78 8.35 -4.83 -2.30
N HIS A 79 8.73 -3.62 -2.75
CA HIS A 79 10.14 -3.34 -3.07
C HIS A 79 11.03 -3.40 -1.83
N LEU A 80 10.60 -2.87 -0.69
CA LEU A 80 11.34 -3.00 0.56
C LEU A 80 11.49 -4.47 0.97
N ALA A 81 10.43 -5.27 0.83
CA ALA A 81 10.48 -6.70 1.12
C ALA A 81 11.55 -7.41 0.27
N CYS A 82 11.69 -7.05 -1.01
CA CYS A 82 12.73 -7.56 -1.90
C CYS A 82 14.15 -7.06 -1.58
N LEU A 83 14.30 -5.90 -0.93
CA LEU A 83 15.59 -5.45 -0.41
C LEU A 83 16.02 -6.26 0.82
N LEU A 84 15.05 -6.67 1.65
CA LEU A 84 15.30 -7.35 2.93
C LEU A 84 15.34 -8.88 2.79
N ALA A 85 14.67 -9.45 1.80
CA ALA A 85 14.45 -10.88 1.66
C ALA A 85 14.40 -11.32 0.19
N ARG A 86 14.73 -12.59 -0.10
CA ARG A 86 14.60 -13.14 -1.47
C ARG A 86 13.16 -13.43 -1.84
N ARG A 87 12.32 -13.72 -0.85
CA ARG A 87 10.89 -13.98 -1.02
C ARG A 87 10.07 -13.40 0.10
N PHE A 88 8.90 -12.89 -0.23
CA PHE A 88 7.95 -12.34 0.73
C PHE A 88 6.56 -12.92 0.50
N SER A 89 5.73 -12.91 1.52
CA SER A 89 4.31 -13.21 1.39
C SER A 89 3.48 -12.02 1.85
N ILE A 90 2.30 -11.89 1.27
CA ILE A 90 1.31 -10.90 1.66
C ILE A 90 0.28 -11.56 2.58
N VAL A 91 -0.02 -10.95 3.72
CA VAL A 91 -1.14 -11.35 4.58
C VAL A 91 -2.23 -10.29 4.48
N ALA A 92 -3.32 -10.63 3.80
CA ALA A 92 -4.42 -9.76 3.40
C ALA A 92 -5.71 -10.02 4.22
N PRO A 93 -6.74 -9.16 4.14
CA PRO A 93 -8.02 -9.34 4.85
C PRO A 93 -8.69 -10.68 4.50
N GLU A 94 -8.67 -11.03 3.22
CA GLU A 94 -9.14 -12.30 2.68
C GLU A 94 -8.14 -12.87 1.67
N ALA A 95 -8.25 -14.16 1.39
CA ALA A 95 -7.50 -14.83 0.32
C ALA A 95 -8.43 -15.62 -0.60
N SER A 96 -9.51 -14.98 -1.05
CA SER A 96 -10.31 -15.48 -2.16
C SER A 96 -9.41 -15.63 -3.40
N ALA A 97 -9.79 -16.51 -4.35
CA ALA A 97 -9.02 -16.67 -5.59
C ALA A 97 -8.86 -15.34 -6.35
N ALA A 98 -9.87 -14.46 -6.27
CA ALA A 98 -9.83 -13.13 -6.86
C ALA A 98 -8.83 -12.21 -6.15
N ALA A 99 -8.84 -12.16 -4.80
CA ALA A 99 -7.91 -11.36 -4.03
C ALA A 99 -6.45 -11.82 -4.21
N ILE A 100 -6.20 -13.14 -4.20
CA ILE A 100 -4.88 -13.71 -4.50
C ILE A 100 -4.42 -13.26 -5.89
N THR A 101 -5.28 -13.43 -6.90
CA THR A 101 -4.96 -13.04 -8.29
C THR A 101 -4.67 -11.54 -8.38
N ALA A 102 -5.41 -10.69 -7.69
CA ALA A 102 -5.19 -9.25 -7.68
C ALA A 102 -3.79 -8.88 -7.17
N PHE A 103 -3.36 -9.44 -6.04
CA PHE A 103 -2.01 -9.21 -5.51
C PHE A 103 -0.91 -9.82 -6.39
N GLU A 104 -1.15 -10.97 -7.02
CA GLU A 104 -0.20 -11.55 -7.98
C GLU A 104 -0.02 -10.67 -9.22
N GLU A 105 -1.11 -10.14 -9.77
CA GLU A 105 -1.08 -9.22 -10.90
C GLU A 105 -0.43 -7.89 -10.54
N GLN A 106 -0.67 -7.39 -9.33
CA GLN A 106 0.00 -6.20 -8.82
C GLN A 106 1.51 -6.42 -8.64
N ALA A 107 1.91 -7.55 -8.04
CA ALA A 107 3.33 -7.92 -7.94
C ALA A 107 3.95 -8.08 -9.34
N ARG A 108 3.22 -8.65 -10.31
CA ARG A 108 3.66 -8.73 -11.71
C ARG A 108 3.83 -7.36 -12.34
N HIS A 109 2.90 -6.43 -12.09
CA HIS A 109 2.98 -5.05 -12.56
C HIS A 109 4.21 -4.31 -12.01
N TYR A 110 4.60 -4.58 -10.76
CA TYR A 110 5.83 -4.03 -10.16
C TYR A 110 7.11 -4.83 -10.46
N GLY A 111 7.02 -5.92 -11.25
CA GLY A 111 8.16 -6.75 -11.59
C GLY A 111 8.68 -7.63 -10.44
N LEU A 112 7.82 -7.94 -9.46
CA LEU A 112 8.14 -8.67 -8.22
C LEU A 112 7.41 -10.01 -8.07
N ARG A 113 6.76 -10.50 -9.14
CA ARG A 113 5.95 -11.73 -9.10
C ARG A 113 6.76 -12.96 -8.68
N GLU A 114 8.04 -13.03 -9.05
CA GLU A 114 8.91 -14.17 -8.72
C GLU A 114 9.30 -14.19 -7.23
N GLN A 115 9.30 -13.02 -6.58
CA GLN A 115 9.63 -12.84 -5.16
C GLN A 115 8.40 -13.04 -4.27
N LEU A 116 7.19 -12.88 -4.80
CA LEU A 116 5.94 -13.17 -4.08
C LEU A 116 5.78 -14.70 -3.91
N ALA A 117 6.01 -15.19 -2.69
CA ALA A 117 5.88 -16.60 -2.33
C ALA A 117 4.41 -17.03 -2.22
N SER A 118 3.58 -16.22 -1.56
CA SER A 118 2.15 -16.50 -1.41
C SER A 118 1.36 -15.26 -0.98
N VAL A 119 0.05 -15.35 -1.12
CA VAL A 119 -0.93 -14.43 -0.52
C VAL A 119 -1.80 -15.26 0.42
N ARG A 120 -1.94 -14.82 1.67
CA ARG A 120 -2.74 -15.48 2.71
C ARG A 120 -3.78 -14.53 3.29
N GLY A 121 -4.89 -15.07 3.76
CA GLY A 121 -6.04 -14.32 4.25
C GLY A 121 -6.25 -14.56 5.74
N VAL A 122 -6.57 -13.51 6.49
CA VAL A 122 -7.06 -13.65 7.88
C VAL A 122 -8.56 -13.93 7.96
N ASP A 123 -9.23 -13.95 6.81
CA ASP A 123 -10.66 -14.17 6.58
C ASP A 123 -11.54 -13.25 7.45
N MET A 124 -11.23 -11.94 7.40
CA MET A 124 -11.97 -10.87 8.08
C MET A 124 -12.29 -9.74 7.08
N PRO A 125 -13.55 -9.27 7.01
CA PRO A 125 -13.90 -8.12 6.17
C PRO A 125 -13.14 -6.85 6.57
N VAL A 126 -12.82 -5.98 5.62
CA VAL A 126 -11.97 -4.79 5.87
C VAL A 126 -12.54 -3.90 6.98
N LEU A 127 -13.85 -3.68 6.97
CA LEU A 127 -14.55 -2.84 7.94
C LEU A 127 -14.58 -3.42 9.37
N GLU A 128 -14.20 -4.69 9.54
CA GLU A 128 -14.17 -5.37 10.84
C GLU A 128 -12.77 -5.45 11.44
N LEU A 129 -11.71 -5.30 10.63
CA LEU A 129 -10.31 -5.48 11.06
C LEU A 129 -9.94 -4.65 12.29
N ARG A 130 -10.45 -3.42 12.39
CA ARG A 130 -10.11 -2.51 13.51
C ARG A 130 -10.98 -2.71 14.75
N ARG A 131 -12.00 -3.57 14.73
CA ARG A 131 -12.91 -3.76 15.88
C ARG A 131 -12.26 -4.55 17.02
N ASP A 132 -11.36 -5.47 16.70
CA ASP A 132 -10.68 -6.34 17.66
C ASP A 132 -9.21 -6.53 17.27
N GLY A 133 -8.35 -5.68 17.82
CA GLY A 133 -6.93 -5.66 17.51
C GLY A 133 -6.18 -6.92 17.99
N GLU A 134 -6.62 -7.55 19.08
CA GLU A 134 -5.99 -8.76 19.60
C GLU A 134 -6.31 -9.95 18.70
N ARG A 135 -7.58 -10.11 18.30
CA ARG A 135 -8.00 -11.14 17.34
C ARG A 135 -7.30 -10.95 15.99
N LEU A 136 -7.20 -9.71 15.51
CA LEU A 136 -6.48 -9.41 14.27
C LEU A 136 -5.00 -9.80 14.39
N ALA A 137 -4.31 -9.38 15.45
CA ALA A 137 -2.90 -9.69 15.63
C ALA A 137 -2.65 -11.22 15.73
N ALA A 138 -3.53 -11.95 16.41
CA ALA A 138 -3.47 -13.41 16.49
C ALA A 138 -3.65 -14.07 15.11
N SER A 139 -4.64 -13.63 14.32
CA SER A 139 -4.84 -14.15 12.96
C SER A 139 -3.70 -13.79 12.00
N LEU A 140 -3.19 -12.57 12.07
CA LEU A 140 -2.02 -12.14 11.29
C LEU A 140 -0.81 -13.00 11.62
N LEU A 141 -0.56 -13.27 12.91
CA LEU A 141 0.53 -14.15 13.34
C LEU A 141 0.33 -15.57 12.82
N ALA A 142 -0.87 -16.14 12.94
CA ALA A 142 -1.16 -17.49 12.46
C ALA A 142 -0.89 -17.63 10.96
N GLN A 143 -1.36 -16.69 10.14
CA GLN A 143 -1.12 -16.71 8.69
C GLN A 143 0.33 -16.42 8.33
N SER A 144 1.01 -15.55 9.09
CA SER A 144 2.43 -15.28 8.92
C SER A 144 3.29 -16.52 9.18
N LEU A 145 2.98 -17.30 10.21
CA LEU A 145 3.66 -18.58 10.49
C LEU A 145 3.49 -19.55 9.32
N LEU A 146 2.26 -19.70 8.82
CA LEU A 146 1.99 -20.56 7.67
C LEU A 146 2.74 -20.09 6.42
N ALA A 147 2.81 -18.78 6.17
CA ALA A 147 3.60 -18.22 5.07
C ALA A 147 5.09 -18.58 5.18
N VAL A 148 5.67 -18.46 6.38
CA VAL A 148 7.08 -18.78 6.62
C VAL A 148 7.34 -20.29 6.49
N GLU A 149 6.50 -21.12 7.11
CA GLU A 149 6.74 -22.56 7.24
C GLU A 149 6.36 -23.36 6.00
N GLN A 150 5.29 -22.98 5.31
CA GLN A 150 4.74 -23.74 4.18
C GLN A 150 5.14 -23.14 2.83
N ASP A 151 5.14 -21.81 2.74
CA ASP A 151 5.36 -21.10 1.47
C ASP A 151 6.79 -20.56 1.35
N ARG A 152 7.56 -20.69 2.44
CA ARG A 152 8.96 -20.28 2.53
C ARG A 152 9.14 -18.77 2.33
N ALA A 153 8.21 -17.99 2.88
CA ALA A 153 8.34 -16.55 3.03
C ALA A 153 9.54 -16.22 3.93
N GLN A 154 10.27 -15.18 3.57
CA GLN A 154 11.40 -14.66 4.34
C GLN A 154 11.16 -13.22 4.83
N ALA A 155 10.03 -12.63 4.44
CA ALA A 155 9.48 -11.38 4.92
C ALA A 155 7.94 -11.46 4.81
N ILE A 156 7.25 -10.74 5.68
CA ILE A 156 5.79 -10.61 5.63
C ILE A 156 5.43 -9.17 5.31
N VAL A 157 4.51 -8.96 4.37
CA VAL A 157 3.90 -7.67 4.04
C VAL A 157 2.43 -7.71 4.41
N PHE A 158 1.92 -6.71 5.12
CA PHE A 158 0.48 -6.61 5.34
C PHE A 158 -0.25 -6.12 4.09
N GLY A 159 -1.38 -6.76 3.78
CA GLY A 159 -2.18 -6.52 2.58
C GLY A 159 -3.30 -5.50 2.76
N CYS A 160 -3.39 -4.78 3.89
CA CYS A 160 -4.42 -3.76 4.09
C CYS A 160 -4.00 -2.71 5.12
N MET A 161 -4.39 -1.44 4.89
CA MET A 161 -4.06 -0.33 5.79
C MET A 161 -4.81 -0.38 7.13
N ALA A 162 -5.88 -1.16 7.22
CA ALA A 162 -6.55 -1.43 8.48
C ALA A 162 -5.71 -2.32 9.43
N MET A 163 -4.65 -2.97 8.93
CA MET A 163 -3.72 -3.80 9.72
C MET A 163 -2.57 -2.99 10.35
N PHE A 164 -2.56 -1.68 10.11
CA PHE A 164 -1.57 -0.74 10.65
C PHE A 164 -1.36 -0.91 12.15
N GLY A 165 -0.10 -0.96 12.58
CA GLY A 165 0.30 -1.04 13.98
C GLY A 165 0.45 -2.46 14.53
N ALA A 166 0.04 -3.51 13.79
CA ALA A 166 0.17 -4.89 14.24
C ALA A 166 1.56 -5.51 14.00
N ALA A 167 2.43 -4.85 13.22
CA ALA A 167 3.68 -5.45 12.73
C ALA A 167 4.63 -5.88 13.85
N ALA A 168 4.79 -5.03 14.88
CA ALA A 168 5.66 -5.34 16.02
C ALA A 168 5.18 -6.58 16.80
N ALA A 169 3.86 -6.72 16.99
CA ALA A 169 3.27 -7.85 17.69
C ALA A 169 3.44 -9.16 16.90
N VAL A 170 3.22 -9.12 15.58
CA VAL A 170 3.43 -10.27 14.70
C VAL A 170 4.90 -10.67 14.64
N GLN A 171 5.81 -9.69 14.54
CA GLN A 171 7.26 -9.95 14.52
C GLN A 171 7.75 -10.58 15.83
N ASP A 172 7.24 -10.12 16.98
CA ASP A 172 7.54 -10.74 18.27
C ASP A 172 6.97 -12.17 18.37
N GLY A 173 5.76 -12.39 17.85
CA GLY A 173 5.14 -13.72 17.75
C GLY A 173 5.96 -14.70 16.91
N LEU A 174 6.40 -14.28 15.70
CA LEU A 174 7.27 -15.08 14.83
C LEU A 174 8.58 -15.43 15.52
N ARG A 175 9.19 -14.46 16.22
CA ARG A 175 10.41 -14.67 17.01
C ARG A 175 10.20 -15.73 18.10
N LYS A 176 9.11 -15.63 18.87
CA LYS A 176 8.76 -16.60 19.92
C LYS A 176 8.48 -18.00 19.37
N ALA A 177 7.97 -18.09 18.15
CA ALA A 177 7.70 -19.35 17.45
C ALA A 177 8.93 -19.97 16.78
N GLY A 178 10.13 -19.41 16.96
CA GLY A 178 11.37 -19.98 16.43
C GLY A 178 11.80 -19.42 15.07
N HIS A 179 11.19 -18.33 14.60
CA HIS A 179 11.55 -17.65 13.34
C HIS A 179 12.12 -16.24 13.60
N PRO A 180 13.25 -16.11 14.35
CA PRO A 180 13.84 -14.81 14.62
C PRO A 180 14.36 -14.15 13.33
N GLY A 181 14.11 -12.85 13.18
CA GLY A 181 14.66 -12.05 12.08
C GLY A 181 13.81 -12.00 10.81
N ILE A 182 12.64 -12.64 10.77
CA ILE A 182 11.67 -12.40 9.70
C ILE A 182 11.08 -10.99 9.89
N PRO A 183 11.31 -10.04 8.97
CA PRO A 183 10.73 -8.71 9.06
C PRO A 183 9.24 -8.76 8.74
N VAL A 184 8.46 -7.98 9.49
CA VAL A 184 7.04 -7.74 9.22
C VAL A 184 6.87 -6.29 8.81
N ILE A 185 6.38 -6.08 7.59
CA ILE A 185 6.32 -4.79 6.92
C ILE A 185 4.91 -4.25 7.00
N ASP A 186 4.77 -3.13 7.72
CA ASP A 186 3.59 -2.27 7.70
C ASP A 186 3.73 -1.26 6.54
N PRO A 187 2.86 -1.30 5.52
CA PRO A 187 3.06 -0.51 4.30
C PRO A 187 3.03 1.00 4.51
N LEU A 188 2.19 1.53 5.42
CA LEU A 188 1.99 2.98 5.55
C LEU A 188 3.23 3.69 6.14
N PRO A 189 3.82 3.23 7.27
CA PRO A 189 5.10 3.75 7.73
C PRO A 189 6.20 3.70 6.67
N VAL A 190 6.24 2.63 5.86
CA VAL A 190 7.24 2.46 4.81
C VAL A 190 7.04 3.48 3.70
N ALA A 191 5.82 3.64 3.18
CA ALA A 191 5.51 4.64 2.18
C ALA A 191 5.89 6.05 2.67
N LEU A 192 5.60 6.37 3.93
CA LEU A 192 5.97 7.66 4.51
C LEU A 192 7.49 7.87 4.61
N ARG A 193 8.25 6.87 5.06
CA ARG A 193 9.71 6.98 5.11
C ARG A 193 10.34 7.08 3.72
N PHE A 194 9.76 6.42 2.72
CA PHE A 194 10.19 6.60 1.34
C PHE A 194 9.85 8.00 0.81
N ALA A 195 8.71 8.57 1.19
CA ALA A 195 8.34 9.94 0.84
C ALA A 195 9.37 10.95 1.39
N GLU A 196 9.67 10.85 2.69
CA GLU A 196 10.72 11.66 3.34
C GLU A 196 12.07 11.52 2.64
N ALA A 197 12.51 10.28 2.38
CA ALA A 197 13.78 10.03 1.72
C ALA A 197 13.83 10.62 0.29
N LEU A 198 12.73 10.60 -0.46
CA LEU A 198 12.67 11.21 -1.79
C LEU A 198 12.75 12.73 -1.72
N ILE A 199 12.08 13.35 -0.75
CA ILE A 199 12.14 14.79 -0.50
C ILE A 199 13.58 15.20 -0.10
N ASP A 200 14.19 14.51 0.86
CA ASP A 200 15.55 14.78 1.33
C ASP A 200 16.60 14.67 0.20
N LEU A 201 16.35 13.80 -0.77
CA LEU A 201 17.22 13.58 -1.93
C LEU A 201 16.90 14.46 -3.14
N ASP A 202 15.87 15.32 -3.06
CA ASP A 202 15.35 16.11 -4.18
C ASP A 202 15.00 15.25 -5.41
N LEU A 203 14.33 14.12 -5.15
CA LEU A 203 13.95 13.14 -6.18
C LEU A 203 12.44 13.09 -6.35
N ALA A 204 12.01 13.17 -7.61
CA ALA A 204 10.62 13.00 -8.01
C ALA A 204 10.49 12.11 -9.25
N HIS A 205 9.25 11.85 -9.66
CA HIS A 205 8.94 10.97 -10.79
C HIS A 205 9.39 11.58 -12.12
N SER A 206 10.09 10.79 -12.94
CA SER A 206 10.51 11.22 -14.28
C SER A 206 9.30 11.52 -15.16
N LYS A 207 9.24 12.73 -15.73
CA LYS A 207 8.23 13.12 -16.73
C LYS A 207 8.41 12.45 -18.10
N GLN A 208 9.48 11.67 -18.29
CA GLN A 208 9.56 10.76 -19.44
C GLN A 208 8.79 9.46 -19.18
N SER A 209 8.73 9.00 -17.92
CA SER A 209 7.95 7.82 -17.53
C SER A 209 6.49 8.17 -17.25
N TYR A 210 6.25 9.36 -16.69
CA TYR A 210 4.94 9.87 -16.31
C TYR A 210 4.73 11.28 -16.90
N PRO A 211 4.55 11.40 -18.22
CA PRO A 211 4.41 12.70 -18.87
C PRO A 211 3.17 13.44 -18.38
N THR A 212 3.26 14.76 -18.25
CA THR A 212 2.07 15.58 -17.98
C THR A 212 1.04 15.39 -19.10
N PRO A 213 -0.23 15.10 -18.78
CA PRO A 213 -1.25 14.90 -19.79
C PRO A 213 -1.45 16.17 -20.64
N PRO A 214 -1.74 16.04 -21.96
CA PRO A 214 -1.99 17.20 -22.80
C PRO A 214 -3.28 17.90 -22.38
N ALA A 215 -3.24 19.23 -22.32
CA ALA A 215 -4.40 20.06 -22.00
C ALA A 215 -5.51 19.86 -23.05
N LYS A 216 -6.66 19.36 -22.60
CA LYS A 216 -7.86 19.17 -23.42
C LYS A 216 -9.11 19.19 -22.53
N PRO A 217 -10.31 19.51 -23.07
CA PRO A 217 -11.54 19.43 -22.30
C PRO A 217 -11.78 18.02 -21.75
N VAL A 218 -12.07 17.92 -20.45
CA VAL A 218 -12.50 16.67 -19.79
C VAL A 218 -13.99 16.79 -19.43
N PHE A 219 -14.83 16.11 -20.20
CA PHE A 219 -16.27 16.15 -19.99
C PHE A 219 -16.70 15.23 -18.84
N GLY A 220 -17.68 15.68 -18.05
CA GLY A 220 -18.22 14.91 -16.92
C GLY A 220 -17.43 15.04 -15.61
N TYR A 221 -16.24 15.66 -15.63
CA TYR A 221 -15.40 15.88 -14.46
C TYR A 221 -15.03 17.36 -14.32
N VAL A 222 -15.79 18.09 -13.50
CA VAL A 222 -15.60 19.54 -13.27
C VAL A 222 -14.20 19.86 -12.75
N ALA A 223 -13.59 18.95 -12.00
CA ALA A 223 -12.27 19.14 -11.43
C ALA A 223 -11.12 19.08 -12.47
N PHE A 224 -11.36 18.58 -13.68
CA PHE A 224 -10.33 18.47 -14.72
C PHE A 224 -10.72 19.19 -16.02
N ALA A 225 -11.76 20.02 -15.95
CA ALA A 225 -12.32 20.78 -17.07
C ALA A 225 -11.46 21.98 -17.46
#